data_AF-A0A9E1JFS7-F1
#
_entry.id   AF-A0A9E1JFS7-F1
#
_cell.length_a   1.000
_cell.length_b   1.000
_cell.length_c   1.000
_cell.angle_alpha   90.00
_cell.angle_beta   90.00
_cell.angle_gamma   90.00
#
_symmetry.space_group_name_H-M   'P 1'
#
loop_
_entity.id
_entity.type
_entity.pdbx_description
1 polymer ?
#
loop_
_entity_poly.entity_id
_entity_poly.type
_entity_poly.pdbx_seq_one_letter_code
_entity_poly.pdbx_strand_id
1 'polypeptide(L)'
;MKFSNKPYFITLTNKFTGQFFKEYLVDGLDKDSVIQTIIATCQIDPLSYNIIAEEASLGQANSWIEDKFPNGDSKHLVVDSDKKIVELLYNPMGNPYE
;
A
#
# COMPACT_ATOMS: atom_id res chain seq x y z
N MET A 1 11.89 -9.12 -1.63
CA MET A 1 10.57 -9.52 -1.07
C MET A 1 9.69 -10.03 -2.22
N LYS A 2 8.77 -10.98 -1.98
CA LYS A 2 7.84 -11.48 -3.01
C LYS A 2 6.50 -11.86 -2.39
N PHE A 3 5.40 -11.47 -3.03
CA PHE A 3 4.05 -11.86 -2.63
C PHE A 3 3.80 -13.32 -3.02
N SER A 4 3.16 -14.08 -2.14
CA SER A 4 2.92 -15.52 -2.34
C SER A 4 1.52 -15.99 -2.01
N ASN A 5 0.70 -15.19 -1.30
CA ASN A 5 -0.68 -15.54 -0.96
C ASN A 5 -1.65 -14.77 -1.87
N LYS A 6 -2.61 -14.04 -1.28
CA LYS A 6 -3.51 -13.13 -1.99
C LYS A 6 -3.10 -11.69 -1.69
N PRO A 7 -2.42 -11.01 -2.62
CA PRO A 7 -2.06 -9.63 -2.42
C PRO A 7 -3.29 -8.72 -2.52
N TYR A 8 -3.33 -7.66 -1.73
CA TYR A 8 -4.38 -6.64 -1.76
C TYR A 8 -3.78 -5.25 -1.90
N PHE A 9 -4.35 -4.44 -2.79
CA PHE A 9 -4.17 -2.99 -2.77
C PHE A 9 -5.07 -2.40 -1.71
N ILE A 10 -4.47 -1.59 -0.83
CA ILE A 10 -5.15 -0.93 0.27
C ILE A 10 -5.06 0.57 0.04
N THR A 11 -6.12 1.15 -0.51
CA THR A 11 -6.21 2.58 -0.80
C THR A 11 -6.79 3.31 0.41
N LEU A 12 -6.10 4.36 0.85
CA LEU A 12 -6.55 5.25 1.91
C LEU A 12 -6.98 6.59 1.33
N THR A 13 -8.19 6.98 1.68
CA THR A 13 -8.76 8.28 1.30
C THR A 13 -9.23 8.99 2.55
N ASN A 14 -8.90 10.27 2.69
CA ASN A 14 -9.38 11.07 3.83
C ASN A 14 -10.91 11.18 3.75
N LYS A 15 -11.60 10.84 4.85
CA LYS A 15 -13.08 10.85 4.90
C LYS A 15 -13.69 12.23 4.76
N PHE A 16 -13.00 13.26 5.24
CA PHE A 16 -13.50 14.62 5.29
C PHE A 16 -13.27 15.37 3.98
N THR A 17 -12.11 15.16 3.34
CA THR A 17 -11.75 15.84 2.09
C THR A 17 -11.99 15.01 0.84
N GLY A 18 -12.16 13.68 0.98
CA GLY A 18 -12.24 12.76 -0.15
C GLY A 18 -10.94 12.61 -0.92
N GLN A 19 -9.83 13.19 -0.45
CA GLN A 19 -8.55 13.16 -1.13
C GLN A 19 -7.80 11.85 -0.86
N PHE A 20 -7.15 11.34 -1.91
CA PHE A 20 -6.20 10.25 -1.79
C PHE A 20 -5.12 10.62 -0.78
N PHE A 21 -4.83 9.70 0.14
CA PHE A 21 -3.78 9.87 1.12
C PHE A 21 -2.58 8.99 0.78
N LYS A 22 -2.77 7.66 0.79
CA LYS A 22 -1.71 6.67 0.59
C LYS A 22 -2.29 5.39 0.03
N GLU A 23 -1.41 4.55 -0.52
CA GLU A 23 -1.76 3.19 -0.92
C GLU A 23 -0.71 2.20 -0.46
N TYR A 24 -1.17 1.03 -0.03
CA TYR A 24 -0.33 -0.08 0.37
C TYR A 24 -0.59 -1.30 -0.47
N LEU A 25 0.41 -2.15 -0.57
CA LEU A 25 0.28 -3.49 -1.14
C LEU A 25 0.69 -4.50 -0.06
N VAL A 26 -0.20 -5.45 0.22
CA VAL A 26 -0.10 -6.35 1.38
C VAL A 26 -0.37 -7.78 0.99
N ASP A 27 0.46 -8.72 1.48
CA ASP A 27 0.20 -10.16 1.31
C ASP A 27 -0.79 -10.63 2.39
N GLY A 28 -1.95 -11.11 1.98
CA GLY A 28 -3.05 -11.46 2.88
C GLY A 28 -3.67 -12.82 2.63
N LEU A 29 -4.60 -13.20 3.51
CA LEU A 29 -5.47 -14.38 3.33
C LEU A 29 -6.87 -13.97 2.86
N ASP A 30 -7.39 -12.90 3.46
CA ASP A 30 -8.71 -12.33 3.19
C ASP A 30 -8.71 -10.81 3.41
N LYS A 31 -9.72 -10.15 2.86
CA LYS A 31 -9.87 -8.69 2.86
C LYS A 31 -9.91 -8.06 4.26
N ASP A 32 -10.62 -8.66 5.21
CA ASP A 32 -10.80 -8.06 6.54
C ASP A 32 -9.49 -8.16 7.34
N SER A 33 -8.77 -9.29 7.21
CA SER A 33 -7.48 -9.48 7.85
C SER A 33 -6.43 -8.46 7.40
N VAL A 34 -6.36 -8.14 6.10
CA VAL A 34 -5.39 -7.15 5.59
C VAL A 34 -5.74 -5.73 6.01
N ILE A 35 -7.02 -5.37 6.07
CA ILE A 35 -7.46 -4.07 6.59
C ILE A 35 -7.02 -3.90 8.04
N GLN A 36 -7.29 -4.90 8.90
CA GLN A 36 -6.87 -4.86 10.31
C GLN A 36 -5.35 -4.80 10.45
N THR A 37 -4.63 -5.56 9.62
CA THR A 37 -3.16 -5.58 9.62
C THR A 37 -2.57 -4.22 9.27
N ILE A 38 -3.13 -3.53 8.29
CA ILE A 38 -2.71 -2.19 7.88
C ILE A 38 -3.03 -1.15 8.94
N ILE A 39 -4.24 -1.17 9.52
CA ILE A 39 -4.61 -0.28 10.63
C ILE A 39 -3.60 -0.41 11.77
N ALA A 40 -3.29 -1.64 12.18
CA ALA A 40 -2.39 -1.90 13.30
C ALA A 40 -0.93 -1.57 12.99
N THR A 41 -0.44 -1.93 11.80
CA THR A 41 0.99 -1.79 11.46
C THR A 41 1.34 -0.36 11.04
N CYS A 42 0.47 0.30 10.28
CA CYS A 42 0.70 1.66 9.78
C CYS A 42 0.07 2.75 10.68
N GLN A 43 -0.52 2.37 11.82
CA GLN A 43 -1.18 3.27 12.78
C GLN A 43 -2.23 4.20 12.12
N ILE A 44 -2.99 3.67 11.17
CA ILE A 44 -4.02 4.44 10.46
C ILE A 44 -5.24 4.59 11.35
N ASP A 45 -5.72 5.82 11.51
CA ASP A 45 -6.97 6.08 12.20
C ASP A 45 -8.18 5.73 11.30
N PRO A 46 -8.94 4.66 11.61
CA PRO A 46 -10.09 4.27 10.80
C PRO A 46 -11.25 5.26 10.92
N LEU A 47 -11.24 6.20 11.88
CA LEU A 47 -12.26 7.25 11.97
C LEU A 47 -11.99 8.38 10.97
N SER A 48 -10.73 8.66 10.67
CA SER A 48 -10.32 9.72 9.76
C SER A 48 -10.18 9.28 8.30
N TYR A 49 -9.95 7.99 8.04
CA TYR A 49 -9.72 7.46 6.70
C TYR A 49 -10.73 6.40 6.28
N ASN A 50 -11.11 6.45 5.00
CA ASN A 50 -11.75 5.34 4.29
C ASN A 50 -10.66 4.39 3.83
N ILE A 51 -10.85 3.11 4.12
CA ILE A 51 -9.89 2.05 3.80
C ILE A 51 -10.59 1.10 2.83
N ILE A 52 -10.12 1.07 1.59
CA ILE A 52 -10.65 0.18 0.56
C ILE A 52 -9.57 -0.87 0.29
N ALA A 53 -9.98 -2.13 0.28
CA ALA A 53 -9.10 -3.25 -0.04
C ALA A 53 -9.62 -3.97 -1.29
N GLU A 54 -8.75 -4.08 -2.29
CA GLU A 54 -9.01 -4.70 -3.59
C GLU A 54 -7.99 -5.80 -3.84
N GLU A 55 -8.46 -6.99 -4.21
CA GLU A 55 -7.57 -8.13 -4.48
C GLU A 55 -6.77 -7.87 -5.76
N ALA A 56 -5.46 -8.08 -5.67
CA ALA A 56 -4.53 -8.00 -6.78
C ALA A 56 -4.15 -9.40 -7.25
N SER A 57 -3.80 -9.52 -8.53
CA SER A 57 -3.12 -10.75 -8.98
C SER A 57 -1.68 -10.78 -8.46
N LEU A 58 -1.14 -11.98 -8.21
CA LEU A 58 0.26 -12.15 -7.83
C LEU A 58 1.23 -11.55 -8.86
N GLY A 59 0.89 -11.60 -10.15
CA GLY A 59 1.70 -10.99 -11.22
C GLY A 59 1.75 -9.46 -11.07
N GLN A 60 0.59 -8.84 -10.88
CA GLN A 60 0.48 -7.39 -10.69
C GLN A 60 1.16 -6.91 -9.40
N ALA A 61 0.99 -7.64 -8.30
CA ALA A 61 1.62 -7.29 -7.04
C ALA A 61 3.15 -7.36 -7.12
N ASN A 62 3.68 -8.44 -7.73
CA ASN A 62 5.13 -8.57 -7.88
C ASN A 62 5.71 -7.60 -8.91
N SER A 63 4.97 -7.21 -9.96
CA SER A 63 5.45 -6.18 -10.89
C SER A 63 5.66 -4.83 -10.19
N TRP A 64 4.82 -4.47 -9.22
CA TRP A 64 5.02 -3.25 -8.43
C TRP A 64 6.28 -3.26 -7.55
N ILE A 65 6.69 -4.44 -7.08
CA ILE A 65 7.94 -4.59 -6.31
C ILE A 65 9.16 -4.45 -7.22
N GLU A 66 9.05 -4.83 -8.48
CA GLU A 66 10.14 -4.73 -9.45
C GLU A 66 10.17 -3.35 -10.13
N ASP A 67 9.09 -2.58 -10.06
CA ASP A 67 8.95 -1.28 -10.72
C ASP A 67 9.83 -0.20 -10.08
N LYS A 68 10.39 0.64 -10.95
CA LYS A 68 11.35 1.69 -10.61
C LYS A 68 10.99 3.00 -11.30
N PHE A 69 11.27 4.10 -10.63
CA PHE A 69 11.26 5.42 -11.25
C PHE A 69 12.37 5.55 -12.29
N PRO A 70 12.30 6.54 -13.21
CA PRO A 70 13.34 6.76 -14.22
C PRO A 70 14.75 6.99 -13.66
N ASN A 71 14.85 7.45 -12.40
CA ASN A 71 16.11 7.64 -11.69
C ASN A 71 16.69 6.33 -11.09
N GLY A 72 15.96 5.21 -11.18
CA GLY A 72 16.37 3.90 -10.68
C GLY A 72 15.86 3.54 -9.28
N ASP A 73 15.21 4.47 -8.58
CA ASP A 73 14.64 4.22 -7.25
C ASP A 73 13.39 3.34 -7.33
N SER A 74 13.15 2.54 -6.30
CA SER A 74 11.94 1.71 -6.20
C SER A 74 10.69 2.56 -6.08
N LYS A 75 9.60 2.16 -6.75
CA LYS A 75 8.27 2.79 -6.59
C LYS A 75 7.52 2.33 -5.33
N HIS A 76 8.23 1.81 -4.34
CA HIS A 76 7.64 1.35 -3.10
C HIS A 76 8.62 1.53 -1.94
N LEU A 77 8.07 1.67 -0.74
CA LEU A 77 8.80 1.62 0.52
C LEU A 77 8.37 0.38 1.30
N VAL A 78 9.34 -0.41 1.77
CA VAL A 78 9.03 -1.57 2.62
C VAL A 78 8.70 -1.07 4.02
N VAL A 79 7.46 -1.29 4.46
CA VAL A 79 6.97 -0.89 5.79
C VAL A 79 7.26 -2.00 6.80
N ASP A 80 6.94 -3.25 6.43
CA ASP A 80 7.14 -4.43 7.27
C ASP A 80 7.45 -5.62 6.36
N SER A 81 8.69 -6.11 6.39
CA SER A 81 9.13 -7.20 5.52
C SER A 81 8.53 -8.55 5.89
N ASP A 82 8.24 -8.76 7.17
CA ASP A 82 7.76 -10.05 7.70
C ASP A 82 6.28 -10.23 7.37
N LYS A 83 5.50 -9.15 7.54
CA LYS A 83 4.10 -9.09 7.11
C LYS A 83 3.93 -8.79 5.63
N LYS A 84 5.03 -8.57 4.91
CA LYS A 84 5.04 -8.26 3.47
C LYS A 84 4.13 -7.08 3.13
N ILE A 85 4.37 -5.96 3.81
CA ILE A 85 3.66 -4.70 3.60
C ILE A 85 4.61 -3.71 2.92
N VAL A 86 4.17 -3.15 1.80
CA VAL A 86 4.84 -2.02 1.16
C VAL A 86 3.89 -0.85 0.97
N GLU A 87 4.40 0.36 1.08
CA GLU A 87 3.72 1.59 0.66
C GLU A 87 4.09 1.89 -0.80
N LEU A 88 3.12 2.19 -1.64
CA LEU A 88 3.35 2.50 -3.05
C LEU A 88 3.61 3.99 -3.24
N LEU A 89 4.61 4.31 -4.05
CA LEU A 89 5.03 5.67 -4.35
C LEU A 89 4.61 6.04 -5.77
N TYR A 90 3.86 7.13 -5.90
CA TYR A 90 3.32 7.59 -7.18
C TYR A 90 4.07 8.78 -7.79
N ASN A 91 4.96 9.44 -7.05
CA ASN A 91 5.74 10.56 -7.55
C ASN A 91 7.16 10.58 -6.93
N PRO A 92 8.25 10.61 -7.72
CA PRO A 92 9.61 10.77 -7.20
C PRO A 92 9.94 12.23 -6.91
N MET A 93 9.17 13.17 -7.49
CA MET A 93 9.19 14.55 -7.04
C MET A 93 8.32 14.60 -5.81
N GLY A 94 8.97 14.69 -4.65
CA GLY A 94 8.33 14.84 -3.36
C GLY A 94 7.19 15.85 -3.41
N ASN A 95 6.25 15.70 -2.49
CA ASN A 95 5.15 16.62 -2.32
C ASN A 95 5.66 18.07 -2.51
N PRO A 96 5.19 18.85 -3.49
CA PRO A 96 5.67 20.23 -3.69
C PRO A 96 5.30 21.16 -2.52
N TYR A 97 4.66 20.62 -1.48
CA TYR A 97 4.25 21.27 -0.25
C TYR A 97 4.97 20.72 1.00
N GLU A 98 5.99 19.85 0.85
CA GLU A 98 6.98 19.56 1.91
C GLU A 98 8.27 20.34 1.70
#